data_AF-A0AA88CYU4-F1
#
_entry.id   AF-A0AA88CYU4-F1
#
_cell.length_a   1.000
_cell.length_b   1.000
_cell.length_c   1.000
_cell.angle_alpha   90.00
_cell.angle_beta   90.00
_cell.angle_gamma   90.00
#
_symmetry.space_group_name_H-M   'P 1'
#
loop_
_entity.id
_entity.type
_entity.pdbx_description
1 polymer ?
#
loop_
_entity_poly.entity_id
_entity_poly.type
_entity_poly.pdbx_seq_one_letter_code
_entity_poly.pdbx_strand_id
1 'polypeptide(L)'
;MAAYGGAAPFRSREGLSTRAVAGSDEIQLRIDPMQGDLDDEISGLHNQVRRLRYVAEEIGTEAKFQNDFLNQLAIAFIVILFRLRLKGIMSPKVTVMKYS
;
A
#
# COMPACT_ATOMS: atom_id res chain seq x y z
N MET A 1 -38.72 45.86 -25.36
CA MET A 1 -38.92 44.52 -24.77
C MET A 1 -38.38 43.48 -25.75
N ALA A 2 -37.63 42.51 -25.24
CA ALA A 2 -36.96 41.36 -25.89
C ALA A 2 -35.62 41.58 -26.63
N ALA A 3 -34.55 40.94 -26.14
CA ALA A 3 -33.76 39.95 -26.90
C ALA A 3 -32.74 39.23 -25.99
N TYR A 4 -32.61 37.92 -26.19
CA TYR A 4 -31.83 36.94 -25.44
C TYR A 4 -30.32 36.97 -25.74
N GLY A 5 -29.50 36.54 -24.77
CA GLY A 5 -28.26 35.79 -25.02
C GLY A 5 -26.96 36.60 -25.13
N GLY A 6 -26.19 36.62 -24.05
CA GLY A 6 -24.79 37.04 -24.07
C GLY A 6 -24.07 36.51 -22.84
N ALA A 7 -23.13 35.58 -23.04
CA ALA A 7 -22.39 34.85 -22.02
C ALA A 7 -21.90 35.71 -20.84
N ALA A 8 -22.07 35.22 -19.61
CA ALA A 8 -21.40 35.79 -18.44
C ALA A 8 -19.88 35.62 -18.60
N PRO A 9 -19.08 36.71 -18.65
CA PRO A 9 -17.64 36.59 -18.62
C PRO A 9 -17.20 36.28 -17.19
N PHE A 10 -16.49 35.18 -17.07
CA PHE A 10 -15.64 34.73 -15.96
C PHE A 10 -15.31 35.73 -14.83
N ARG A 11 -15.55 35.22 -13.61
CA ARG A 11 -14.58 35.10 -12.50
C ARG A 11 -13.88 36.35 -11.93
N SER A 12 -14.23 36.58 -10.66
CA SER A 12 -13.31 36.62 -9.50
C SER A 12 -12.26 37.73 -9.45
N ARG A 13 -12.58 38.86 -8.80
CA ARG A 13 -11.63 39.57 -7.90
C ARG A 13 -12.24 40.71 -7.04
N GLU A 14 -13.34 40.51 -6.31
CA GLU A 14 -13.51 41.29 -5.08
C GLU A 14 -12.54 40.75 -4.03
N GLY A 15 -11.32 41.28 -3.99
CA GLY A 15 -10.33 40.80 -3.02
C GLY A 15 -8.95 41.44 -3.04
N LEU A 16 -8.78 42.62 -3.66
CA LEU A 16 -7.52 43.36 -3.56
C LEU A 16 -7.78 44.83 -3.23
N SER A 17 -7.79 45.11 -1.93
CA SER A 17 -7.63 46.47 -1.44
C SER A 17 -6.15 46.83 -1.54
N THR A 18 -5.77 47.61 -2.56
CA THR A 18 -4.45 48.20 -2.68
C THR A 18 -4.43 49.50 -1.89
N ARG A 19 -4.00 49.45 -0.62
CA ARG A 19 -3.62 50.67 0.09
C ARG A 19 -2.33 51.18 -0.55
N ALA A 20 -2.46 52.23 -1.37
CA ALA A 20 -1.37 52.81 -2.14
C ALA A 20 -0.21 53.21 -1.23
N VAL A 21 0.92 52.51 -1.36
CA VAL A 21 2.23 52.98 -0.92
C VAL A 21 2.92 53.48 -2.18
N ALA A 22 3.22 54.77 -2.21
CA ALA A 22 3.88 55.41 -3.33
C ALA A 22 5.29 54.84 -3.53
N GLY A 23 5.57 54.24 -4.68
CA GLY A 23 6.93 54.14 -5.21
C GLY A 23 7.51 52.78 -5.57
N SER A 24 6.78 51.67 -5.53
CA SER A 24 7.27 50.41 -6.15
C SER A 24 6.10 49.53 -6.59
N ASP A 25 6.15 49.05 -7.83
CA ASP A 25 5.13 48.21 -8.50
C ASP A 25 5.13 46.75 -7.99
N GLU A 26 5.58 46.55 -6.75
CA GLU A 26 5.81 45.24 -6.15
C GLU A 26 4.57 44.75 -5.40
N ILE A 27 4.00 43.65 -5.89
CA ILE A 27 2.98 42.89 -5.17
C ILE A 27 3.68 42.15 -4.02
N GLN A 28 3.37 42.51 -2.78
CA GLN A 28 3.81 41.75 -1.61
C GLN A 28 2.98 40.46 -1.48
N LEU A 29 3.54 39.34 -1.93
CA LEU A 29 2.98 38.00 -1.73
C LEU A 29 3.29 37.54 -0.30
N ARG A 30 2.29 37.55 0.59
CA ARG A 30 2.36 36.82 1.86
C ARG A 30 2.21 35.32 1.55
N ILE A 31 3.33 34.62 1.45
CA ILE A 31 3.38 33.16 1.44
C ILE A 31 3.33 32.70 2.90
N ASP A 32 2.28 31.98 3.27
CA ASP A 32 2.12 31.45 4.63
C ASP A 32 3.08 30.25 4.82
N PRO A 33 4.02 30.27 5.78
CA PRO A 33 5.07 29.25 5.90
C PRO A 33 4.59 27.93 6.55
N MET A 34 3.29 27.67 6.61
CA MET A 34 2.69 26.50 7.30
C MET A 34 2.97 25.14 6.63
N GLN A 35 3.90 25.04 5.68
CA GLN A 35 4.20 23.80 4.94
C GLN A 35 5.23 22.89 5.62
N GLY A 36 5.98 23.38 6.61
CA GLY A 36 7.03 22.59 7.27
C GLY A 36 6.51 21.35 8.00
N ASP A 37 5.42 21.48 8.77
CA ASP A 37 4.86 20.37 9.54
C ASP A 37 4.27 19.28 8.64
N LEU A 38 3.68 19.67 7.51
CA LEU A 38 3.12 18.74 6.53
C LEU A 38 4.20 17.93 5.81
N ASP A 39 5.31 18.59 5.44
CA ASP A 39 6.44 17.92 4.79
C ASP A 39 7.11 16.89 5.73
N ASP A 40 7.20 17.21 7.03
CA ASP A 40 7.68 16.28 8.06
C ASP A 40 6.75 15.08 8.25
N GLU A 41 5.43 15.28 8.25
CA GLU A 41 4.44 14.20 8.29
C GLU A 41 4.53 13.29 7.05
N ILE A 42 4.66 13.88 5.85
CA ILE A 42 4.81 13.14 4.59
C ILE A 42 6.12 12.32 4.59
N SER A 43 7.22 12.92 5.05
CA SER A 43 8.51 12.23 5.20
C SER A 43 8.41 11.08 6.21
N GLY A 44 7.73 11.30 7.33
CA GLY A 44 7.42 10.28 8.34
C GLY A 44 6.63 9.10 7.76
N LEU A 45 5.56 9.38 7.03
CA LEU A 45 4.75 8.37 6.34
C LEU A 45 5.56 7.60 5.31
N HIS A 46 6.35 8.28 4.47
CA HIS A 46 7.18 7.63 3.47
C HIS A 46 8.20 6.64 4.11
N ASN A 47 8.78 7.01 5.25
CA ASN A 47 9.65 6.12 6.01
C ASN A 47 8.90 4.93 6.62
N GLN A 48 7.66 5.11 7.08
CA GLN A 48 6.81 4.01 7.54
C GLN A 48 6.47 3.04 6.40
N VAL A 49 6.08 3.56 5.23
CA VAL A 49 5.79 2.75 4.03
C VAL A 49 7.01 1.95 3.59
N ARG A 50 8.20 2.55 3.61
CA ARG A 50 9.46 1.83 3.30
C ARG A 50 9.71 0.68 4.27
N ARG A 51 9.48 0.88 5.57
CA ARG A 51 9.62 -0.18 6.58
C ARG A 51 8.58 -1.29 6.36
N LEU A 52 7.33 -0.92 6.09
CA LEU A 52 6.27 -1.88 5.82
C LEU A 52 6.58 -2.75 4.59
N ARG A 53 7.14 -2.14 3.54
CA ARG A 53 7.61 -2.89 2.36
C ARG A 53 8.67 -3.93 2.72
N TYR A 54 9.68 -3.54 3.51
CA TYR A 54 10.71 -4.47 3.97
C TYR A 54 10.12 -5.63 4.78
N VAL A 55 9.23 -5.34 5.73
CA VAL A 55 8.55 -6.38 6.53
C VAL A 55 7.70 -7.29 5.63
N ALA A 56 7.01 -6.76 4.63
CA ALA A 56 6.24 -7.55 3.69
C ALA A 56 7.12 -8.48 2.84
N GLU A 57 8.30 -8.00 2.42
CA GLU A 57 9.30 -8.81 1.73
C GLU A 57 9.81 -9.94 2.63
N GLU A 58 10.17 -9.65 3.89
CA GLU A 58 10.59 -10.68 4.86
C GLU A 58 9.51 -11.73 5.09
N ILE A 59 8.27 -11.32 5.33
CA ILE A 59 7.13 -12.25 5.49
C ILE A 59 6.97 -13.13 4.26
N GLY A 60 7.08 -12.56 3.07
CA GLY A 60 7.01 -13.32 1.81
C GLY A 60 8.11 -14.36 1.69
N THR A 61 9.34 -13.99 2.04
CA THR A 61 10.49 -14.93 2.03
C THR A 61 10.34 -16.03 3.07
N GLU A 62 9.89 -15.70 4.28
CA GLU A 62 9.69 -16.64 5.37
C GLU A 62 8.54 -17.61 5.06
N ALA A 63 7.42 -17.12 4.52
CA ALA A 63 6.30 -17.96 4.11
C ALA A 63 6.71 -18.97 3.01
N LYS A 64 7.54 -18.53 2.05
CA LYS A 64 8.09 -19.43 1.03
C LYS A 64 9.00 -20.48 1.64
N PHE A 65 9.92 -20.07 2.53
CA PHE A 65 10.82 -20.99 3.22
C PHE A 65 10.06 -22.05 4.02
N GLN A 66 9.04 -21.63 4.79
CA GLN A 66 8.19 -22.56 5.54
C GLN A 66 7.43 -23.52 4.63
N ASN A 67 6.89 -23.04 3.49
CA ASN A 67 6.21 -23.90 2.53
C ASN A 67 7.17 -24.96 1.94
N ASP A 68 8.37 -24.55 1.53
CA ASP A 68 9.39 -25.44 0.99
C ASP A 68 9.82 -26.47 2.06
N PHE A 69 9.98 -26.06 3.31
CA PHE A 69 10.29 -26.94 4.42
C PHE A 69 9.18 -27.97 4.68
N LEU A 70 7.91 -27.53 4.71
CA LEU A 70 6.76 -28.43 4.85
C LEU A 70 6.66 -29.43 3.70
N ASN A 71 6.92 -29.00 2.46
CA ASN A 71 6.94 -29.88 1.30
C ASN A 71 8.04 -30.94 1.39
N GLN A 72 9.25 -30.54 1.79
CA GLN A 72 10.36 -31.47 2.01
C GLN A 72 10.02 -32.50 3.10
N LEU A 73 9.44 -32.04 4.20
CA LEU A 73 9.01 -32.91 5.30
C LEU A 73 7.92 -33.89 4.84
N ALA A 74 6.93 -33.42 4.08
CA ALA A 74 5.88 -34.27 3.52
C ALA A 74 6.46 -35.38 2.62
N ILE A 75 7.39 -35.04 1.73
CA ILE A 75 8.08 -36.01 0.88
C ILE A 75 8.87 -37.02 1.73
N ALA A 76 9.61 -36.56 2.74
CA ALA A 76 10.36 -37.43 3.63
C ALA A 76 9.43 -38.43 4.34
N PHE A 77 8.30 -37.96 4.86
CA PHE A 77 7.28 -38.84 5.45
C PHE A 77 6.74 -39.85 4.44
N ILE A 78 6.37 -39.42 3.23
CA ILE A 78 5.88 -40.32 2.18
C ILE A 78 6.91 -41.43 1.90
N VAL A 79 8.19 -41.07 1.76
CA VAL A 79 9.27 -42.05 1.51
C VAL A 79 9.45 -43.02 2.68
N ILE A 80 9.45 -42.51 3.91
CA ILE A 80 9.58 -43.34 5.11
C ILE A 80 8.39 -44.29 5.23
N LEU A 81 7.17 -43.78 5.09
CA LEU A 81 5.94 -44.58 5.15
C LEU A 81 5.94 -45.66 4.06
N PHE A 82 6.34 -45.31 2.83
CA PHE A 82 6.48 -46.27 1.75
C PHE A 82 7.50 -47.36 2.08
N ARG A 83 8.68 -46.99 2.61
CA ARG A 83 9.71 -47.97 3.04
C ARG A 83 9.22 -48.87 4.16
N LEU A 84 8.53 -48.33 5.16
CA LEU A 84 7.97 -49.13 6.26
C LEU A 84 6.88 -50.08 5.75
N ARG A 85 6.09 -49.63 4.77
CA ARG A 85 5.09 -50.46 4.10
C ARG A 85 5.72 -51.59 3.30
N LEU A 86 6.76 -51.33 2.53
CA LEU A 86 7.51 -52.38 1.81
C LEU A 86 8.14 -53.41 2.75
N LYS A 87 8.57 -52.98 3.94
CA LYS A 87 9.08 -53.87 4.99
C LYS A 87 7.98 -54.64 5.74
N GLY A 88 6.70 -54.44 5.40
CA GLY A 88 5.57 -55.08 6.07
C GLY A 88 5.31 -54.57 7.51
N ILE A 89 6.03 -53.54 7.95
CA ILE A 89 5.91 -52.96 9.30
C ILE A 89 4.63 -52.13 9.44
N MET A 90 4.07 -51.63 8.32
CA MET A 90 2.90 -50.75 8.30
C MET A 90 1.82 -51.23 7.31
N SER A 91 0.59 -51.39 7.81
CA SER A 91 -0.62 -51.73 7.05
C SER A 91 -1.24 -50.50 6.34
N PRO A 92 -1.96 -50.67 5.21
CA PRO A 92 -2.51 -49.54 4.47
C PRO A 92 -3.71 -48.98 5.23
N LYS A 93 -3.73 -47.67 5.48
CA LYS A 93 -4.95 -46.99 5.94
C LYS A 93 -5.74 -46.55 4.71
N VAL A 94 -6.84 -47.25 4.41
CA VAL A 94 -7.83 -46.81 3.41
C VAL A 94 -8.91 -46.03 4.16
N THR A 95 -8.92 -44.71 4.01
CA THR A 95 -10.03 -43.88 4.49
C THR A 95 -11.06 -43.79 3.37
N VAL A 96 -12.16 -44.51 3.49
CA VAL A 96 -13.31 -44.36 2.57
C VAL A 96 -14.09 -43.12 3.01
N MET A 97 -13.96 -42.01 2.27
CA MET A 97 -14.87 -40.88 2.42
C MET A 97 -16.26 -41.31 1.94
N LYS A 98 -17.20 -41.47 2.87
CA LYS A 98 -18.62 -41.64 2.53
C LYS A 98 -19.21 -40.27 2.22
N TYR A 99 -19.66 -40.08 0.99
CA TYR A 99 -20.50 -38.94 0.61
C TYR A 99 -21.95 -39.30 0.97
N SER A 100 -22.59 -38.49 1.81
CA SER A 100 -24.02 -38.55 2.14
C SER A 100 -24.65 -37.19 1.85
#